data_AF-A0A369KL66-F1
#
_entry.id   AF-A0A369KL66-F1
#
_cell.length_a   1.000
_cell.length_b   1.000
_cell.length_c   1.000
_cell.angle_alpha   90.00
_cell.angle_beta   90.00
_cell.angle_gamma   90.00
#
_symmetry.space_group_name_H-M   'P 1'
#
loop_
_entity.id
_entity.type
_entity.pdbx_description
1 polymer ?
#
loop_
_entity_poly.entity_id
_entity_poly.type
_entity_poly.pdbx_seq_one_letter_code
_entity_poly.pdbx_strand_id
1 'polypeptide(L)'
;MSAKLFRPLLAALVLTTIYTIWAVVTDSTHTLIYHLSGGLFIAGFLLLAIGFFSNMSANGFFKGITAGFKKQREAKLREVDGDYYEDEDEESELLEAKQKRASNRTAPYLSSGFICIVVSLLLSFI
;
A
#
# COMPACT_ATOMS: atom_id res chain seq x y z
N MET A 1 16.49 15.38 -2.37
CA MET A 1 15.61 14.18 -2.40
C MET A 1 14.82 14.15 -1.10
N SER A 2 13.48 14.17 -1.13
CA SER A 2 12.66 14.23 0.10
C SER A 2 12.95 13.00 0.98
N ALA A 3 13.30 13.21 2.26
CA ALA A 3 13.62 12.13 3.21
C ALA A 3 12.52 11.05 3.31
N LYS A 4 11.28 11.41 2.90
CA LYS A 4 10.13 10.51 2.87
C LYS A 4 10.20 9.43 1.77
N LEU A 5 10.96 9.66 0.69
CA LEU A 5 11.15 8.70 -0.42
C LEU A 5 12.22 7.65 -0.14
N PHE A 6 13.10 7.91 0.81
CA PHE A 6 14.24 7.03 1.10
C PHE A 6 13.79 5.62 1.51
N ARG A 7 12.80 5.52 2.41
CA ARG A 7 12.29 4.22 2.89
C ARG A 7 11.62 3.39 1.79
N PRO A 8 10.67 3.92 1.00
CA PRO A 8 10.10 3.20 -0.14
C PRO A 8 11.15 2.77 -1.17
N LEU A 9 12.10 3.65 -1.52
CA LEU A 9 13.14 3.33 -2.50
C LEU A 9 14.11 2.26 -1.99
N LEU A 10 14.47 2.28 -0.70
CA LEU A 10 15.29 1.24 -0.09
C LEU A 10 14.57 -0.12 -0.11
N ALA A 11 13.26 -0.14 0.18
CA ALA A 11 12.47 -1.35 0.06
C ALA A 11 12.43 -1.88 -1.39
N ALA A 12 12.24 -0.99 -2.37
CA ALA A 12 12.29 -1.36 -3.78
C ALA A 12 13.66 -1.91 -4.21
N LEU A 13 14.76 -1.31 -3.73
CA LEU A 13 16.11 -1.77 -4.03
C LEU A 13 16.37 -3.18 -3.50
N VAL A 14 15.95 -3.46 -2.27
CA VAL A 14 16.07 -4.79 -1.67
C VAL A 14 15.23 -5.81 -2.44
N LEU A 15 13.96 -5.50 -2.73
CA LEU A 15 13.07 -6.38 -3.49
C LEU A 15 13.62 -6.67 -4.89
N THR A 16 14.06 -5.64 -5.60
CA THR A 16 14.65 -5.76 -6.94
C THR A 16 15.90 -6.63 -6.91
N THR A 17 16.79 -6.42 -5.94
CA THR A 17 18.02 -7.20 -5.81
C THR A 17 17.72 -8.69 -5.56
N ILE A 18 16.82 -9.00 -4.62
CA ILE A 18 16.43 -10.37 -4.30
C ILE A 18 15.82 -11.06 -5.52
N TYR A 19 14.88 -10.38 -6.19
CA TYR A 19 14.26 -10.89 -7.41
C TYR A 19 15.30 -11.15 -8.51
N THR A 20 16.19 -10.19 -8.75
CA THR A 20 17.19 -10.28 -9.81
C THR A 20 18.17 -11.42 -9.56
N ILE A 21 18.66 -11.58 -8.32
CA ILE A 21 19.55 -12.70 -7.96
C ILE A 21 18.84 -14.04 -8.21
N TRP A 22 17.59 -14.17 -7.75
CA TRP A 22 16.83 -15.39 -7.96
C TRP A 22 16.60 -15.68 -9.44
N ALA A 23 16.17 -14.67 -10.21
CA ALA A 23 15.84 -14.80 -11.63
C ALA A 23 17.06 -15.10 -12.51
N VAL A 24 18.21 -14.49 -12.23
CA VAL A 24 19.47 -14.79 -12.93
C VAL A 24 19.93 -16.24 -12.70
N VAL A 25 19.69 -16.78 -11.50
CA VAL A 25 20.05 -18.17 -11.17
C VAL A 25 19.07 -19.17 -11.81
N THR A 26 17.78 -18.85 -11.87
CA THR A 26 16.74 -19.75 -12.38
C THR A 26 16.56 -19.69 -13.89
N ASP A 27 16.85 -18.55 -14.50
CA ASP A 27 16.75 -18.31 -15.94
C ASP A 27 17.99 -17.59 -16.47
N SER A 28 18.96 -18.38 -16.90
CA SER A 28 20.20 -17.90 -17.51
C SER A 28 20.06 -17.54 -18.99
N THR A 29 18.86 -17.70 -19.59
CA THR A 29 18.65 -17.44 -21.02
C THR A 29 18.49 -15.95 -21.32
N HIS A 30 18.10 -15.15 -20.32
CA HIS A 30 17.94 -13.71 -20.44
C HIS A 30 19.08 -12.94 -19.76
N THR A 31 19.26 -11.69 -20.17
CA THR A 31 20.32 -10.82 -19.64
C THR A 31 20.02 -10.35 -18.23
N LEU A 32 21.06 -9.91 -17.50
CA LEU A 32 20.90 -9.32 -16.17
C LEU A 32 19.99 -8.08 -16.19
N ILE A 33 20.05 -7.28 -17.26
CA ILE A 33 19.22 -6.07 -17.42
C ILE A 33 17.74 -6.43 -17.55
N TYR A 34 17.42 -7.50 -18.27
CA TYR A 34 16.05 -8.01 -18.37
C TYR A 34 15.48 -8.44 -17.01
N HIS A 35 16.28 -9.16 -16.20
CA HIS A 35 15.85 -9.55 -14.86
C HIS A 35 15.75 -8.36 -13.91
N LEU A 36 16.63 -7.37 -14.07
CA LEU A 36 16.60 -6.13 -13.31
C LEU A 36 15.33 -5.31 -13.63
N SER A 37 14.94 -5.20 -14.91
CA SER A 37 13.71 -4.51 -15.31
C SER A 37 12.48 -5.21 -14.74
N GLY A 38 12.45 -6.55 -14.75
CA GLY A 38 11.40 -7.34 -14.09
C GLY A 38 11.30 -7.08 -12.58
N GLY A 39 12.45 -7.05 -11.89
CA GLY A 39 12.51 -6.77 -10.46
C GLY A 39 12.01 -5.37 -10.09
N LEU A 40 12.41 -4.36 -10.88
CA LEU A 40 11.93 -2.98 -10.74
C LEU A 40 10.42 -2.88 -11.00
N PHE A 41 9.89 -3.63 -11.97
CA PHE A 41 8.45 -3.66 -12.23
C PHE A 41 7.67 -4.19 -11.03
N ILE A 42 8.08 -5.35 -10.50
CA ILE A 42 7.42 -5.99 -9.35
C ILE A 42 7.52 -5.10 -8.11
N ALA A 43 8.70 -4.56 -7.82
CA ALA A 43 8.90 -3.64 -6.70
C ALA A 43 8.03 -2.38 -6.86
N GLY A 44 7.98 -1.81 -8.07
CA GLY A 44 7.14 -0.65 -8.38
C GLY A 44 5.66 -0.92 -8.19
N PHE A 45 5.18 -2.07 -8.68
CA PHE A 45 3.79 -2.50 -8.52
C PHE A 45 3.41 -2.67 -7.04
N LEU A 46 4.26 -3.32 -6.24
CA LEU A 46 4.01 -3.50 -4.81
C LEU A 46 3.97 -2.16 -4.05
N LEU A 47 4.88 -1.23 -4.39
CA LEU A 47 4.86 0.12 -3.81
C LEU A 47 3.59 0.89 -4.18
N LEU A 48 3.15 0.80 -5.44
CA LEU A 48 1.87 1.39 -5.86
C LEU A 48 0.70 0.80 -5.07
N ALA A 49 0.65 -0.54 -4.94
CA ALA A 49 -0.40 -1.20 -4.15
C ALA A 49 -0.43 -0.69 -2.71
N ILE A 50 0.72 -0.58 -2.04
CA ILE A 50 0.82 -0.02 -0.68
C ILE A 50 0.33 1.44 -0.65
N GLY A 51 0.69 2.24 -1.65
CA GLY A 51 0.24 3.61 -1.81
C GLY A 51 -1.29 3.71 -1.95
N PHE A 52 -1.88 2.89 -2.81
CA PHE A 52 -3.34 2.83 -3.00
C PHE A 52 -4.07 2.35 -1.74
N PHE A 53 -3.60 1.30 -1.07
CA PHE A 53 -4.19 0.86 0.19
C PHE A 53 -4.09 1.92 1.29
N SER A 54 -2.96 2.65 1.34
CA SER A 54 -2.80 3.79 2.27
C SER A 54 -3.80 4.90 1.95
N ASN A 55 -4.04 5.20 0.68
CA ASN A 55 -5.03 6.20 0.25
C ASN A 55 -6.46 5.77 0.61
N MET A 56 -6.81 4.51 0.33
CA MET A 56 -8.11 3.94 0.68
C MET A 56 -8.36 3.99 2.18
N SER A 57 -7.34 3.67 2.99
CA SER A 57 -7.40 3.77 4.44
C SER A 57 -7.58 5.22 4.91
N ALA A 58 -6.87 6.18 4.31
CA ALA A 58 -7.01 7.60 4.63
C ALA A 58 -8.40 8.15 4.28
N ASN A 59 -8.99 7.74 3.17
CA ASN A 59 -10.29 8.21 2.69
C ASN A 59 -11.49 7.53 3.36
N GLY A 60 -11.26 6.67 4.36
CA GLY A 60 -12.34 6.04 5.12
C GLY A 60 -13.03 4.88 4.39
N PHE A 61 -12.42 4.28 3.35
CA PHE A 61 -12.97 3.08 2.70
C PHE A 61 -13.25 1.97 3.72
N PHE A 62 -12.28 1.67 4.58
CA PHE A 62 -12.45 0.67 5.65
C PHE A 62 -13.46 1.12 6.71
N LYS A 63 -13.60 2.43 6.97
CA LYS A 63 -14.64 2.97 7.85
C LYS A 63 -16.04 2.71 7.28
N GLY A 64 -16.23 2.87 5.97
CA GLY A 64 -17.50 2.55 5.31
C GLY A 64 -17.88 1.07 5.47
N ILE A 65 -16.90 0.17 5.35
CA ILE A 65 -17.11 -1.27 5.57
C ILE A 65 -17.47 -1.57 7.03
N THR A 66 -16.70 -1.06 8.00
CA THR A 66 -16.96 -1.31 9.42
C THR A 66 -18.25 -0.68 9.89
N ALA A 67 -18.61 0.51 9.40
CA ALA A 67 -19.90 1.16 9.67
C ALA A 67 -21.07 0.32 9.14
N GLY A 68 -20.92 -0.32 7.97
CA GLY A 68 -21.92 -1.25 7.43
C GLY A 68 -22.15 -2.45 8.35
N PHE A 69 -21.07 -3.09 8.81
CA PHE A 69 -21.13 -4.20 9.77
C PHE A 69 -21.68 -3.76 11.13
N LYS A 70 -21.25 -2.58 11.64
CA LYS A 70 -21.74 -2.00 12.89
C LYS A 70 -23.24 -1.78 12.82
N LYS A 71 -23.75 -1.19 11.73
CA LYS A 71 -25.19 -0.98 11.50
C LYS A 71 -25.97 -2.30 11.43
N GLN A 72 -25.42 -3.34 10.79
CA GLN A 72 -26.05 -4.65 10.75
C GLN A 72 -26.09 -5.32 12.14
N ARG A 73 -25.01 -5.17 12.92
CA ARG A 73 -24.92 -5.70 14.29
C ARG A 73 -25.84 -4.94 15.24
N GLU A 74 -25.87 -3.62 15.17
CA GLU A 74 -26.74 -2.77 15.99
C GLU A 74 -28.22 -3.05 15.71
N ALA A 75 -28.62 -3.20 14.44
CA ALA A 75 -29.98 -3.59 14.08
C ALA A 75 -30.38 -4.93 14.73
N LYS A 76 -29.47 -5.91 14.71
CA LYS A 76 -29.68 -7.22 15.34
C LYS A 76 -29.71 -7.15 16.87
N LEU A 77 -28.94 -6.25 17.48
CA LEU A 77 -28.92 -6.07 18.93
C LEU A 77 -30.14 -5.29 19.42
N ARG A 78 -30.63 -4.31 18.65
CA ARG A 78 -31.87 -3.58 18.93
C ARG A 78 -33.12 -4.45 18.87
N GLU A 79 -33.12 -5.50 18.05
CA GLU A 79 -34.17 -6.52 18.08
C GLU A 79 -34.23 -7.29 19.41
N VAL A 80 -33.10 -7.36 20.14
CA VAL A 80 -32.97 -8.09 21.42
C VAL A 80 -33.09 -7.14 22.62
N ASP A 81 -32.55 -5.92 22.52
CA ASP A 81 -32.52 -4.90 23.56
C ASP A 81 -32.72 -3.49 22.95
N GLY A 82 -33.89 -2.91 23.15
CA GLY A 82 -34.35 -1.71 22.46
C GLY A 82 -33.61 -0.42 22.82
N ASP A 83 -32.94 -0.39 23.97
CA ASP A 83 -32.29 0.81 24.53
C ASP A 83 -30.75 0.81 24.33
N TYR A 84 -30.22 -0.09 23.49
CA TYR A 84 -28.78 -0.17 23.24
C TYR A 84 -28.27 1.04 22.42
N TYR A 85 -27.35 1.81 22.99
CA TYR A 85 -26.56 2.85 22.32
C TYR A 85 -25.06 2.64 22.61
N GLU A 86 -24.21 2.70 21.57
CA GLU A 86 -22.73 2.63 21.70
C GLU A 86 -22.18 4.07 21.75
N ASP A 87 -21.42 4.43 22.81
CA ASP A 87 -20.75 5.73 22.95
C ASP A 87 -19.68 5.92 21.86
N GLU A 88 -19.76 7.00 21.06
CA GLU A 88 -18.97 7.19 19.83
C GLU A 88 -17.73 8.11 19.96
N ASP A 89 -17.55 8.79 21.09
CA ASP A 89 -16.70 10.00 21.11
C ASP A 89 -15.18 9.72 21.23
N GLU A 90 -14.75 8.69 21.96
CA GLU A 90 -13.32 8.36 22.14
C GLU A 90 -12.65 7.76 20.88
N GLU A 91 -13.43 7.26 19.91
CA GLU A 91 -12.88 6.61 18.71
C GLU A 91 -12.38 7.64 17.68
N SER A 92 -12.93 8.85 17.70
CA SER A 92 -12.73 9.87 16.66
C SER A 92 -11.28 10.37 16.53
N GLU A 93 -10.63 10.75 17.65
CA GLU A 93 -9.27 11.30 17.65
C GLU A 93 -8.22 10.27 17.22
N LEU A 94 -8.37 9.00 17.66
CA LEU A 94 -7.49 7.90 17.25
C LEU A 94 -7.63 7.58 15.76
N LEU A 95 -8.83 7.72 15.20
CA LEU A 95 -9.09 7.51 13.78
C LEU A 95 -8.47 8.61 12.92
N GLU A 96 -8.57 9.88 13.33
CA GLU A 96 -7.94 11.00 12.61
C GLU A 96 -6.41 10.85 12.58
N ALA A 97 -5.80 10.45 13.70
CA ALA A 97 -4.37 10.18 13.75
C ALA A 97 -3.95 9.05 12.78
N LYS A 98 -4.75 7.97 12.69
CA LYS A 98 -4.53 6.86 11.75
C LYS A 98 -4.68 7.32 10.29
N GLN A 99 -5.71 8.10 9.98
CA GLN A 99 -5.92 8.64 8.63
C GLN A 99 -4.79 9.58 8.20
N LYS A 100 -4.36 10.48 9.09
CA LYS A 100 -3.23 11.39 8.83
C LYS A 100 -1.94 10.63 8.58
N ARG A 101 -1.70 9.55 9.32
CA ARG A 101 -0.53 8.66 9.11
C ARG A 101 -0.62 7.92 7.77
N ALA A 102 -1.78 7.40 7.40
CA ALA A 102 -2.01 6.72 6.12
C ALA A 102 -1.85 7.69 4.93
N SER A 103 -2.41 8.89 5.03
CA SER A 103 -2.27 9.96 4.03
C SER A 103 -0.79 10.35 3.84
N ASN A 104 -0.05 10.54 4.93
CA ASN A 104 1.39 10.85 4.87
C ASN A 104 2.25 9.76 4.21
N ARG A 105 1.79 8.51 4.18
CA ARG A 105 2.47 7.38 3.51
C ARG A 105 2.03 7.23 2.05
N THR A 106 0.90 7.78 1.65
CA THR A 106 0.36 7.61 0.30
C THR A 106 1.29 8.18 -0.77
N ALA A 107 1.62 9.48 -0.68
CA ALA A 107 2.41 10.15 -1.72
C ALA A 107 3.83 9.57 -1.91
N PRO A 108 4.61 9.26 -0.85
CA PRO A 108 5.94 8.68 -1.02
C PRO A 108 5.93 7.29 -1.68
N TYR A 109 4.98 6.43 -1.32
CA TYR A 109 4.90 5.08 -1.88
C TYR A 109 4.40 5.10 -3.33
N LEU A 110 3.40 5.93 -3.64
CA LEU A 110 2.92 6.09 -5.02
C LEU A 110 4.00 6.65 -5.94
N SER A 111 4.68 7.73 -5.53
CA SER A 111 5.73 8.34 -6.35
C SER A 111 6.94 7.42 -6.55
N SER A 112 7.42 6.76 -5.49
CA SER A 112 8.49 5.76 -5.62
C SER A 112 8.08 4.58 -6.51
N GLY A 113 6.85 4.07 -6.35
CA GLY A 113 6.33 2.99 -7.19
C GLY A 113 6.26 3.38 -8.66
N PHE A 114 5.76 4.59 -8.95
CA PHE A 114 5.70 5.12 -10.31
C PHE A 114 7.10 5.28 -10.92
N ILE A 115 8.06 5.82 -10.18
CA ILE A 115 9.46 5.93 -10.63
C ILE A 115 10.03 4.55 -10.97
N CYS A 116 9.81 3.53 -10.13
CA CYS A 116 10.29 2.18 -10.41
C CYS A 116 9.69 1.57 -11.69
N ILE A 117 8.39 1.78 -11.95
CA ILE A 117 7.74 1.30 -13.17
C ILE A 117 8.27 2.03 -14.40
N VAL A 118 8.43 3.35 -14.35
CA VAL A 118 8.98 4.13 -15.46
C VAL A 118 10.41 3.68 -15.77
N VAL A 119 11.25 3.51 -14.74
CA VAL A 119 12.63 3.03 -14.92
C VAL A 119 12.65 1.59 -15.46
N SER A 120 11.79 0.71 -14.95
CA SER A 120 11.63 -0.65 -15.48
C SER A 120 11.30 -0.64 -16.98
N LEU A 121 10.33 0.19 -17.38
CA LEU A 121 9.92 0.32 -18.77
C LEU A 121 11.06 0.85 -19.64
N LEU A 122 11.81 1.86 -19.18
CA LEU A 122 12.98 2.35 -19.91
C LEU A 122 14.06 1.28 -20.08
N LEU A 123 14.33 0.48 -19.04
CA LEU A 123 15.29 -0.62 -19.11
C LEU A 123 14.81 -1.76 -20.01
N SER A 124 13.51 -1.94 -20.19
CA SER A 124 12.96 -2.99 -21.06
C SER A 124 13.21 -2.76 -22.56
N PHE A 125 13.59 -1.54 -22.95
CA PHE A 125 13.95 -1.19 -24.33
C PHE A 125 15.46 -1.30 -24.62
N ILE A 126 16.27 -1.65 -23.62
CA ILE A 126 17.72 -1.80 -23.71
C ILE A 126 18.08 -3.29 -23.72
#